data_AF-A0A382ZC15-F1
#
_entry.id   AF-A0A382ZC15-F1
#
_cell.length_a   1.000
_cell.length_b   1.000
_cell.length_c   1.000
_cell.angle_alpha   90.00
_cell.angle_beta   90.00
_cell.angle_gamma   90.00
#
_symmetry.space_group_name_H-M   'P 1'
#
loop_
_entity.id
_entity.type
_entity.pdbx_description
1 polymer ?
#
loop_
_entity_poly.entity_id
_entity_poly.type
_entity_poly.pdbx_seq_one_letter_code
_entity_poly.pdbx_strand_id
1 'polypeptide(L)' 'MTLEKGDVITTGTPEGVALNNPDTPFLKDGDEIDMEIEKLGKIQNTVKFVA' A
#
# COMPACT_ATOMS: atom_id res chain seq x y z
N MET A 1 -22.00 -10.21 -12.04
CA MET A 1 -21.63 -9.57 -10.76
C MET A 1 -22.03 -8.11 -10.84
N THR A 2 -22.69 -7.59 -9.82
CA THR A 2 -23.20 -6.22 -9.75
C THR A 2 -22.47 -5.48 -8.63
N LEU A 3 -22.11 -4.21 -8.86
CA LEU A 3 -21.49 -3.34 -7.85
C LEU A 3 -22.56 -2.57 -7.10
N GLU A 4 -22.31 -2.34 -5.82
CA GLU A 4 -23.20 -1.63 -4.91
C GLU A 4 -22.66 -0.22 -4.60
N LYS A 5 -23.56 0.68 -4.22
CA LYS A 5 -23.17 2.04 -3.85
C LYS A 5 -22.27 2.02 -2.61
N GLY A 6 -21.08 2.57 -2.74
CA GLY A 6 -20.08 2.61 -1.67
C GLY A 6 -18.96 1.58 -1.84
N ASP A 7 -19.05 0.71 -2.85
CA ASP A 7 -17.95 -0.19 -3.18
C ASP A 7 -16.67 0.57 -3.53
N VAL A 8 -15.54 0.05 -3.05
CA VAL A 8 -14.20 0.59 -3.28
C VAL A 8 -13.41 -0.42 -4.12
N ILE A 9 -12.94 0.03 -5.29
CA ILE A 9 -12.10 -0.77 -6.18
C ILE A 9 -10.68 -0.25 -6.12
N THR A 10 -9.73 -1.12 -5.73
CA THR A 10 -8.29 -0.83 -5.81
C THR A 10 -7.79 -1.21 -7.21
N THR A 11 -7.37 -0.22 -8.00
CA THR A 11 -7.06 -0.39 -9.43
C THR A 11 -5.68 -0.99 -9.73
N GLY A 12 -4.96 -1.45 -8.72
CA GLY A 12 -3.62 -2.02 -8.83
C GLY A 12 -2.51 -1.07 -8.38
N THR A 13 -1.28 -1.58 -8.40
CA THR A 13 -0.06 -0.87 -8.01
C THR A 13 0.95 -0.89 -9.16
N PRO A 14 1.82 0.12 -9.31
CA PRO A 14 2.99 0.04 -10.19
C PRO A 14 3.98 -1.06 -9.77
N GLU A 15 5.04 -1.20 -10.56
CA GLU A 15 6.20 -2.05 -10.23
C GLU A 15 6.96 -1.55 -8.97
N GLY A 16 7.81 -2.41 -8.41
CA GLY A 16 8.65 -2.07 -7.26
C GLY A 16 8.21 -2.66 -5.91
N VAL A 17 7.20 -3.53 -5.90
CA VAL A 17 6.85 -4.31 -4.69
C VAL A 17 7.99 -5.27 -4.32
N ALA A 18 8.13 -5.56 -3.02
CA ALA A 18 9.16 -6.49 -2.53
C ALA A 18 9.01 -7.92 -3.08
N LEU A 19 7.77 -8.34 -3.36
CA LEU A 19 7.52 -9.65 -3.94
C LEU A 19 8.15 -9.75 -5.34
N ASN A 20 8.99 -10.77 -5.53
CA ASN A 20 9.80 -10.99 -6.74
C ASN A 20 10.93 -9.97 -6.97
N ASN A 21 11.27 -9.18 -5.96
CA ASN A 21 12.45 -8.31 -5.96
C ASN A 21 13.43 -8.76 -4.86
N PRO A 22 14.42 -9.61 -5.18
CA PRO A 22 15.26 -10.29 -4.18
C PRO A 22 16.09 -9.34 -3.31
N ASP A 23 16.36 -8.13 -3.78
CA ASP A 23 17.16 -7.13 -3.07
C ASP A 23 16.29 -6.20 -2.19
N THR A 24 14.96 -6.33 -2.27
CA THR A 24 14.02 -5.48 -1.52
C THR A 24 13.45 -6.23 -0.32
N PRO A 25 13.75 -5.81 0.92
CA PRO A 25 13.19 -6.46 2.10
C PRO A 25 11.68 -6.20 2.21
N PHE A 26 10.97 -7.15 2.80
CA PHE A 26 9.61 -6.92 3.27
C PHE A 26 9.58 -5.95 4.47
N LEU A 27 8.39 -5.40 4.73
CA LEU A 27 8.14 -4.48 5.84
C LEU A 27 8.51 -5.07 7.21
N LYS A 28 8.99 -4.21 8.08
CA LYS A 28 9.38 -4.49 9.47
C LYS A 28 8.57 -3.63 10.44
N ASP A 29 8.57 -4.02 11.72
CA ASP A 29 7.97 -3.19 12.77
C ASP A 29 8.63 -1.80 12.82
N GLY A 30 7.80 -0.77 12.86
CA GLY A 30 8.24 0.62 12.91
C GLY A 30 8.54 1.26 11.55
N ASP A 31 8.50 0.51 10.44
CA ASP A 31 8.67 1.11 9.10
C ASP A 31 7.57 2.14 8.84
N GLU A 32 7.94 3.27 8.24
CA GLU A 32 6.99 4.30 7.78
C GLU A 32 6.74 4.14 6.29
N ILE A 33 5.45 4.06 5.92
CA ILE A 33 4.99 3.93 4.54
C ILE A 33 4.36 5.25 4.14
N ASP A 34 4.89 5.83 3.08
CA ASP A 34 4.40 7.05 2.44
C ASP A 34 3.91 6.76 1.02
N MET A 35 2.68 7.18 0.72
CA MET A 35 2.09 7.04 -0.61
C MET A 35 1.39 8.34 -1.00
N GLU A 36 1.51 8.73 -2.27
CA GLU A 36 0.90 9.94 -2.81
C GLU A 36 0.30 9.68 -4.18
N ILE A 37 -0.84 10.30 -4.44
CA ILE A 37 -1.41 10.45 -5.78
C ILE A 37 -1.59 11.94 -6.03
N GLU A 38 -1.00 12.42 -7.12
CA GLU A 38 -1.08 13.83 -7.53
C GLU A 38 -2.55 14.28 -7.56
N LYS A 39 -2.86 15.44 -6.95
CA LYS A 39 -4.20 16.03 -6.84
C LYS A 39 -5.22 15.28 -5.97
N LEU A 40 -4.87 14.13 -5.40
CA LEU A 40 -5.70 13.43 -4.42
C LEU A 40 -5.18 13.63 -3.00
N GLY A 41 -3.87 13.51 -2.80
CA GLY A 41 -3.20 13.73 -1.53
C GLY A 41 -2.22 12.62 -1.14
N LYS A 42 -1.72 12.71 0.10
CA LYS A 42 -0.76 11.78 0.70
C LYS A 42 -1.42 10.99 1.83
N ILE A 43 -1.05 9.72 1.96
CA ILE A 43 -1.30 8.90 3.15
C ILE A 43 0.03 8.40 3.71
N GLN A 44 0.14 8.45 5.04
CA GLN A 44 1.33 8.04 5.78
C GLN A 44 0.91 7.11 6.92
N ASN A 45 1.55 5.95 7.02
CA ASN A 45 1.24 4.95 8.03
C ASN A 45 2.53 4.34 8.61
N THR A 46 2.54 4.08 9.91
CA THR A 46 3.63 3.33 10.56
C THR A 46 3.21 1.87 10.76
N VAL A 47 4.05 0.95 10.31
CA VAL A 47 3.84 -0.49 10.49
C VAL A 47 3.99 -0.85 11.96
N LYS A 48 3.02 -1.63 12.47
CA LYS A 48 3.07 -2.22 13.81
C LYS A 48 2.75 -3.69 13.77
N PHE A 49 3.68 -4.52 14.22
CA PHE A 49 3.46 -5.95 14.38
C PHE A 49 2.95 -6.17 15.79
N VAL A 50 1.67 -6.52 15.89
CA VAL A 50 1.02 -6.83 17.16
C VAL A 50 1.09 -8.34 17.39
N ALA A 51 1.40 -8.73 18.62
CA ALA A 51 1.47 -10.12 19.06
C ALA A 51 0.08 -10.74 19.25
#